data_AF-A0A7S8IVB3-F1
#
_entry.id   AF-A0A7S8IVB3-F1
#
_cell.length_a   1.000
_cell.length_b   1.000
_cell.length_c   1.000
_cell.angle_alpha   90.00
_cell.angle_beta   90.00
_cell.angle_gamma   90.00
#
_symmetry.space_group_name_H-M   'P 1'
#
loop_
_entity.id
_entity.type
_entity.pdbx_description
1 polymer ?
#
loop_
_entity_poly.entity_id
_entity_poly.type
_entity_poly.pdbx_seq_one_letter_code
_entity_poly.pdbx_strand_id
1 'polypeptide(L)'
;MKKIAFLFATLALVPAPALAEDTVSVTIETRDLNLADPVDQLRLDNRVERSIREACDNDARDGASLSDQRQCRTELRKAARAGVAVAIAKTPNFRLSNAVSEDAGA
;
A
#
# COMPACT_ATOMS: atom_id res chain seq x y z
N MET A 1 -45.96 -33.42 -32.57
CA MET A 1 -45.87 -32.10 -31.91
C MET A 1 -45.15 -32.27 -30.59
N LYS A 2 -43.88 -31.86 -30.50
CA LYS A 2 -43.01 -32.16 -29.34
C LYS A 2 -42.61 -30.83 -28.71
N LYS A 3 -43.19 -30.52 -27.56
CA LYS A 3 -43.02 -29.27 -26.81
C LYS A 3 -41.63 -29.28 -26.17
N ILE A 4 -40.75 -28.36 -26.57
CA ILE A 4 -39.44 -28.17 -25.93
C ILE A 4 -39.65 -27.17 -24.80
N ALA A 5 -39.54 -27.67 -23.57
CA ALA A 5 -39.58 -26.84 -22.36
C ALA A 5 -38.25 -26.10 -22.21
N PHE A 6 -38.30 -24.76 -22.17
CA PHE A 6 -37.17 -23.91 -21.83
C PHE A 6 -36.93 -23.99 -20.32
N LEU A 7 -35.80 -24.59 -19.93
CA LEU A 7 -35.29 -24.56 -18.56
C LEU A 7 -34.56 -23.23 -18.35
N PHE A 8 -35.18 -22.32 -17.60
CA PHE A 8 -34.54 -21.09 -17.13
C PHE A 8 -33.51 -21.45 -16.04
N ALA A 9 -32.23 -21.46 -16.40
CA ALA A 9 -31.14 -21.50 -15.43
C ALA A 9 -30.95 -20.08 -14.87
N THR A 10 -31.44 -19.84 -13.65
CA THR A 10 -31.10 -18.64 -12.88
C THR A 10 -29.64 -18.75 -12.46
N LEU A 11 -28.72 -18.13 -13.20
CA LEU A 11 -27.39 -17.84 -12.67
C LEU A 11 -27.58 -16.93 -11.46
N ALA A 12 -27.38 -17.47 -10.27
CA ALA A 12 -27.17 -16.66 -9.08
C ALA A 12 -25.87 -15.88 -9.32
N LEU A 13 -26.03 -14.62 -9.72
CA LEU A 13 -24.95 -13.64 -9.73
C LEU A 13 -24.63 -13.39 -8.26
N VAL A 14 -23.73 -14.20 -7.68
CA VAL A 14 -23.17 -13.91 -6.36
C VAL A 14 -22.39 -12.61 -6.56
N PRO A 15 -22.77 -11.50 -5.92
CA PRO A 15 -21.91 -10.34 -5.91
C PRO A 15 -20.65 -10.77 -5.17
N ALA A 16 -19.59 -11.08 -5.91
CA ALA A 16 -18.26 -11.17 -5.32
C ALA A 16 -18.01 -9.78 -4.70
N PRO A 17 -17.73 -9.69 -3.39
CA PRO A 17 -17.29 -8.42 -2.84
C PRO A 17 -16.02 -8.06 -3.61
N ALA A 18 -16.10 -6.99 -4.39
CA ALA A 18 -14.91 -6.29 -4.86
C ALA A 18 -14.30 -5.68 -3.59
N LEU A 19 -13.53 -6.49 -2.86
CA LEU A 19 -12.56 -5.98 -1.91
C LEU A 19 -11.56 -5.24 -2.78
N ALA A 20 -11.76 -3.92 -2.91
CA ALA A 20 -10.69 -3.05 -3.35
C ALA A 20 -9.55 -3.31 -2.36
N GLU A 21 -8.50 -3.98 -2.83
CA GLU A 21 -7.23 -4.03 -2.12
C GLU A 21 -6.78 -2.57 -1.99
N ASP A 22 -7.07 -1.95 -0.84
CA ASP A 22 -6.66 -0.57 -0.55
C ASP A 22 -5.14 -0.56 -0.36
N THR A 23 -4.41 -0.65 -1.48
CA THR A 23 -2.96 -0.52 -1.50
C THR A 23 -2.60 0.89 -1.06
N VAL A 24 -1.91 1.01 0.07
CA VAL A 24 -1.47 2.31 0.58
C VAL A 24 -0.24 2.73 -0.20
N SER A 25 -0.42 3.75 -1.03
CA SER A 25 0.64 4.29 -1.87
C SER A 25 1.01 5.69 -1.40
N VAL A 26 2.31 5.95 -1.24
CA VAL A 26 2.83 7.27 -0.88
C VAL A 26 3.89 7.72 -1.88
N THR A 27 3.73 8.93 -2.39
CA THR A 27 4.69 9.59 -3.28
C THR A 27 5.45 10.64 -2.50
N ILE A 28 6.78 10.60 -2.55
CA ILE A 28 7.64 11.54 -1.84
C ILE A 28 8.45 12.34 -2.85
N GLU A 29 8.27 13.66 -2.84
CA GLU A 29 9.08 14.57 -3.64
C GLU A 29 10.46 14.75 -3.01
N THR A 30 11.50 14.62 -3.83
CA THR A 30 12.90 14.82 -3.41
C THR A 30 13.61 15.92 -4.19
N ARG A 31 12.89 16.65 -5.05
CA ARG A 31 13.45 17.71 -5.91
C ARG A 31 14.05 18.89 -5.14
N ASP A 32 13.65 19.07 -3.89
CA ASP A 32 14.14 20.10 -2.97
C ASP A 32 15.33 19.64 -2.12
N LEU A 33 15.77 18.38 -2.26
CA LEU A 33 16.80 17.76 -1.46
C LEU A 33 18.05 17.47 -2.30
N ASN A 34 19.22 17.86 -1.80
CA ASN A 34 20.49 17.41 -2.33
C ASN A 34 20.88 16.06 -1.70
N LEU A 35 20.55 14.96 -2.36
CA LEU A 35 20.81 13.61 -1.82
C LEU A 35 22.31 13.24 -1.72
N ALA A 36 23.21 14.09 -2.20
CA ALA A 36 24.65 13.95 -1.94
C ALA A 36 25.06 14.53 -0.57
N ASP A 37 24.22 15.36 0.06
CA ASP A 37 24.44 15.91 1.41
C ASP A 37 23.81 14.99 2.47
N PRO A 38 24.57 14.52 3.48
CA PRO A 38 24.03 13.71 4.58
C PRO A 38 22.89 14.40 5.35
N VAL A 39 22.88 15.74 5.41
CA VAL A 39 21.79 16.49 6.07
C VAL A 39 20.48 16.33 5.31
N ASP A 40 20.51 16.41 3.99
CA ASP A 40 19.31 16.26 3.16
C ASP A 40 18.87 14.79 3.02
N GLN A 41 19.78 13.83 3.15
CA GLN A 41 19.43 12.41 3.32
C GLN A 41 18.63 12.17 4.60
N LEU A 42 19.07 12.75 5.73
CA LEU A 42 18.32 12.72 6.99
C LEU A 42 16.95 13.39 6.87
N ARG A 43 16.84 14.48 6.09
CA ARG A 43 15.55 15.13 5.84
C ARG A 43 14.63 14.24 5.01
N LEU A 44 15.17 13.51 4.03
CA LEU A 44 14.41 12.52 3.27
C LEU A 44 13.87 11.42 4.19
N ASP A 45 14.71 10.83 5.03
CA ASP A 45 14.31 9.77 5.98
C ASP A 45 13.19 10.25 6.93
N ASN A 46 13.33 11.47 7.46
CA ASN A 46 12.30 12.06 8.32
C ASN A 46 10.98 12.31 7.55
N ARG A 47 11.07 12.71 6.28
CA ARG A 47 9.90 12.92 5.42
C ARG A 47 9.19 11.60 5.14
N VAL A 48 9.94 10.56 4.79
CA VAL A 48 9.44 9.19 4.62
C VAL A 48 8.70 8.73 5.87
N GLU A 49 9.31 8.82 7.04
CA GLU A 49 8.68 8.34 8.28
C GLU A 49 7.43 9.15 8.66
N ARG A 50 7.39 10.45 8.34
CA ARG A 50 6.18 11.25 8.50
C ARG A 50 5.08 10.79 7.56
N SER A 51 5.39 10.65 6.27
CA SER A 51 4.43 10.25 5.25
C SER A 51 3.88 8.83 5.48
N ILE A 52 4.69 7.90 5.98
CA ILE A 52 4.22 6.56 6.38
C ILE A 52 3.25 6.65 7.56
N ARG A 53 3.55 7.50 8.55
CA ARG A 53 2.65 7.67 9.71
C ARG A 53 1.31 8.24 9.31
N GLU A 54 1.31 9.25 8.45
CA GLU A 54 0.10 9.88 7.92
C GLU A 54 -0.71 8.91 7.04
N ALA A 55 -0.05 8.14 6.18
CA ALA A 55 -0.72 7.20 5.28
C ALA A 55 -1.29 5.96 5.98
N CYS A 56 -0.67 5.53 7.09
CA CYS A 56 -1.16 4.41 7.90
C CYS A 56 -2.01 4.86 9.09
N ASP A 57 -2.33 6.14 9.22
CA ASP A 57 -3.19 6.59 10.31
C ASP A 57 -4.65 6.22 9.98
N ASN A 58 -5.27 5.48 10.87
CA ASN A 58 -6.60 4.90 10.70
C ASN A 58 -7.50 5.14 11.93
N ASP A 59 -7.16 6.13 12.77
CA ASP A 59 -7.88 6.45 14.01
C ASP A 59 -8.13 5.22 14.91
N ALA A 60 -7.21 4.23 14.88
CA ALA A 60 -7.37 2.95 15.56
C ALA A 60 -7.61 3.10 17.07
N ARG A 61 -8.73 2.55 17.54
CA ARG A 61 -9.09 2.50 18.98
C ARG A 61 -9.16 1.09 19.55
N ASP A 62 -9.23 0.08 18.69
CA ASP A 62 -9.30 -1.33 19.07
C ASP A 62 -8.01 -2.09 18.71
N GLY A 63 -7.86 -3.30 19.28
CA GLY A 63 -6.65 -4.09 19.13
C GLY A 63 -6.36 -4.56 17.70
N ALA A 64 -7.39 -4.82 16.90
CA ALA A 64 -7.24 -5.26 15.51
C ALA A 64 -6.78 -4.10 14.63
N SER A 65 -7.46 -2.96 14.71
CA SER A 65 -7.10 -1.73 14.00
C SER A 65 -5.68 -1.25 14.34
N LEU A 66 -5.24 -1.43 15.59
CA LEU A 66 -3.87 -1.15 16.02
C LEU A 66 -2.86 -2.15 15.42
N SER A 67 -3.25 -3.41 15.25
CA SER A 67 -2.42 -4.41 14.58
C SER A 67 -2.23 -4.06 13.10
N ASP A 68 -3.31 -3.73 12.42
CA ASP A 68 -3.31 -3.36 11.00
C ASP A 68 -2.48 -2.08 10.77
N GLN A 69 -2.62 -1.08 11.65
CA GLN A 69 -1.77 0.11 11.63
C GLN A 69 -0.28 -0.23 11.76
N ARG A 70 0.09 -1.15 12.67
CA ARG A 70 1.49 -1.57 12.85
C ARG A 70 2.01 -2.33 11.63
N GLN A 71 1.18 -3.19 11.03
CA GLN A 71 1.53 -3.95 9.84
C GLN A 71 1.73 -3.02 8.64
N CYS A 72 0.80 -2.09 8.41
CA CYS A 72 0.91 -1.04 7.40
C CYS A 72 2.25 -0.30 7.51
N ARG A 73 2.60 0.19 8.71
CA ARG A 73 3.87 0.90 8.95
C ARG A 73 5.09 0.02 8.69
N THR A 74 5.03 -1.25 9.07
CA THR A 74 6.15 -2.20 8.87
C THR A 74 6.40 -2.43 7.38
N GLU A 75 5.36 -2.73 6.63
CA GLU A 75 5.47 -3.00 5.19
C GLU A 75 5.89 -1.76 4.40
N LEU A 76 5.30 -0.60 4.71
CA LEU A 76 5.70 0.65 4.07
C LEU A 76 7.13 1.04 4.40
N ARG A 77 7.63 0.82 5.63
CA ARG A 77 9.05 1.06 5.96
C ARG A 77 9.98 0.11 5.21
N LYS A 78 9.57 -1.15 5.04
CA LYS A 78 10.35 -2.13 4.27
C LYS A 78 10.46 -1.71 2.81
N ALA A 79 9.34 -1.30 2.20
CA ALA A 79 9.33 -0.72 0.86
C ALA A 79 10.16 0.58 0.78
N ALA A 80 10.05 1.43 1.81
CA ALA A 80 10.76 2.70 1.90
C ALA A 80 12.27 2.55 1.84
N ARG A 81 12.85 1.61 2.58
CA ARG A 81 14.30 1.38 2.59
C ARG A 81 14.84 1.08 1.20
N ALA A 82 14.12 0.26 0.42
CA ALA A 82 14.49 -0.02 -0.96
C ALA A 82 14.33 1.22 -1.85
N GLY A 83 13.23 1.97 -1.70
CA GLY A 83 12.97 3.19 -2.45
C GLY A 83 13.97 4.32 -2.18
N VAL A 84 14.36 4.54 -0.92
CA VAL A 84 15.35 5.55 -0.51
C VAL A 84 16.73 5.22 -1.07
N ALA A 85 17.15 3.95 -1.01
CA ALA A 85 18.42 3.53 -1.62
C ALA A 85 18.44 3.81 -3.14
N VAL A 86 17.33 3.56 -3.83
CA VAL A 86 17.17 3.90 -5.26
C VAL A 86 17.16 5.41 -5.48
N ALA A 87 16.48 6.18 -4.64
CA ALA A 87 16.40 7.63 -4.77
C ALA A 87 17.76 8.31 -4.58
N ILE A 88 18.55 7.86 -3.60
CA ILE A 88 19.94 8.31 -3.39
C ILE A 88 20.79 7.98 -4.64
N ALA A 89 20.55 6.83 -5.29
CA ALA A 89 21.25 6.43 -6.50
C ALA A 89 20.72 7.09 -7.80
N LYS A 90 19.47 7.57 -7.81
CA LYS A 90 18.72 7.93 -9.03
C LYS A 90 17.57 8.90 -8.69
N THR A 91 17.83 10.20 -8.77
CA THR A 91 16.84 11.29 -8.60
C THR A 91 15.79 11.28 -9.75
N PRO A 92 14.57 11.88 -9.66
CA PRO A 92 14.08 12.89 -8.71
C PRO A 92 12.76 12.61 -7.95
N ASN A 93 12.13 11.44 -8.11
CA ASN A 93 10.95 11.03 -7.33
C ASN A 93 10.91 9.51 -7.23
N PHE A 94 10.48 8.97 -6.09
CA PHE A 94 10.22 7.54 -5.96
C PHE A 94 8.87 7.29 -5.28
N ARG A 95 8.23 6.18 -5.67
CA ARG A 95 6.91 5.78 -5.19
C ARG A 95 7.06 4.59 -4.25
N LEU A 96 6.38 4.67 -3.12
CA LEU A 96 6.26 3.57 -2.17
C LEU A 96 4.88 2.98 -2.26
N SER A 97 4.80 1.65 -2.31
CA SER A 97 3.56 0.91 -2.38
C SER A 97 3.71 -0.36 -1.56
N ASN A 98 2.80 -0.60 -0.62
CA ASN A 98 2.69 -1.91 0.02
C ASN A 98 1.67 -2.73 -0.78
N ALA A 99 2.16 -3.73 -1.52
CA ALA A 99 1.30 -4.85 -1.87
C ALA A 99 1.18 -5.68 -0.59
N VAL A 100 0.01 -5.71 0.05
CA VAL A 100 -0.31 -6.75 1.02
C VAL A 100 -0.37 -8.04 0.20
N SER A 101 0.76 -8.72 0.07
CA SER A 101 0.77 -10.12 -0.35
C SER A 101 0.27 -10.93 0.83
N GLU A 102 -1.06 -11.04 0.92
CA GLU A 102 -1.71 -12.13 1.62
C GLU A 102 -1.47 -13.42 0.82
N ASP A 103 -0.22 -13.87 0.78
CA ASP A 103 0.12 -15.23 0.39
C ASP A 103 -0.28 -16.17 1.52
N ALA A 104 -1.50 -16.71 1.36
CA ALA A 104 -1.84 -18.12 1.52
C ALA A 104 -1.50 -18.85 2.83
N GLY A 105 -2.58 -19.23 3.54
CA GLY A 105 -2.88 -20.65 3.71
C GLY A 105 -2.52 -21.30 5.05
N ALA A 106 -3.58 -21.61 5.82
CA ALA A 106 -3.74 -22.89 6.51
C ALA A 106 -5.23 -23.18 6.69
#